data_AF-A0A4Z2CCR4-F1
#
_entry.id   AF-A0A4Z2CCR4-F1
#
_cell.length_a   1.000
_cell.length_b   1.000
_cell.length_c   1.000
_cell.angle_alpha   90.00
_cell.angle_beta   90.00
_cell.angle_gamma   90.00
#
_symmetry.space_group_name_H-M   'P 1'
#
loop_
_entity.id
_entity.type
_entity.pdbx_description
1 polymer ?
#
loop_
_entity_poly.entity_id
_entity_poly.type
_entity_poly.pdbx_seq_one_letter_code
_entity_poly.pdbx_strand_id
1 'polypeptide(L)'
;MADDKDVLRDVWFGRIPTCFTLNQDEVTEREAEPYYLLLPRVSYLTLVTDKVKKHFLKVMKADDVEEMWFEYEGTPLKWHYPIGVLFDFHASNTVLPWSITVHFKNFPDRDLLHCPSSSVVEAHFMSCIKRQMP
;
A
#
# COMPACT_ATOMS: atom_id res chain seq x y z
N MET A 1 2.74 -33.14 -9.36
CA MET A 1 3.63 -32.75 -8.24
C MET A 1 4.55 -31.56 -8.56
N ALA A 2 5.09 -31.40 -9.79
CA ALA A 2 5.76 -30.15 -10.18
C ALA A 2 4.76 -29.00 -10.40
N ASP A 3 3.63 -29.32 -11.03
CA ASP A 3 2.55 -28.38 -11.38
C ASP A 3 2.01 -27.56 -10.19
N ASP A 4 1.69 -28.21 -9.06
CA ASP A 4 1.17 -27.52 -7.87
C ASP A 4 2.18 -26.52 -7.28
N LYS A 5 3.49 -26.85 -7.33
CA LYS A 5 4.54 -25.97 -6.82
C LYS A 5 4.74 -24.76 -7.72
N ASP A 6 4.57 -24.94 -9.03
CA ASP A 6 4.65 -23.84 -10.00
C ASP A 6 3.47 -22.88 -9.81
N VAL A 7 2.25 -23.39 -9.60
CA VAL A 7 1.08 -22.54 -9.27
C VAL A 7 1.30 -21.76 -7.97
N LEU A 8 1.77 -22.41 -6.90
CA LEU A 8 2.08 -21.71 -5.64
C LEU A 8 3.13 -20.62 -5.82
N ARG A 9 4.15 -20.88 -6.65
CA ARG A 9 5.19 -19.91 -6.98
C ARG A 9 4.58 -18.71 -7.73
N ASP A 10 3.75 -18.94 -8.72
CA ASP A 10 3.15 -17.88 -9.52
C ASP A 10 2.24 -16.98 -8.68
N VAL A 11 1.45 -17.56 -7.78
CA VAL A 11 0.65 -16.81 -6.80
C VAL A 11 1.55 -15.98 -5.87
N TRP A 12 2.60 -16.59 -5.31
CA TRP A 12 3.49 -15.93 -4.36
C TRP A 12 4.29 -14.77 -4.98
N PHE A 13 4.75 -14.95 -6.22
CA PHE A 13 5.57 -13.97 -6.94
C PHE A 13 4.75 -12.99 -7.79
N GLY A 14 3.42 -13.07 -7.77
CA GLY A 14 2.55 -12.10 -8.43
C GLY A 14 2.89 -10.65 -8.06
N ARG A 15 2.96 -9.78 -9.07
CA ARG A 15 3.28 -8.35 -8.92
C ARG A 15 2.22 -7.47 -9.60
N ILE A 16 2.04 -6.27 -9.07
CA ILE A 16 1.22 -5.21 -9.67
C ILE A 16 2.13 -4.01 -9.93
N PRO A 17 2.24 -3.51 -11.18
CA PRO A 17 2.94 -2.27 -11.45
C PRO A 17 2.13 -1.11 -10.90
N THR A 18 2.76 -0.33 -10.03
CA THR A 18 2.10 0.74 -9.28
C THR A 18 2.88 2.04 -9.44
N CYS A 19 2.15 3.13 -9.68
CA CYS A 19 2.66 4.49 -9.69
C CYS A 19 2.13 5.19 -8.43
N PHE A 20 3.05 5.64 -7.58
CA PHE A 20 2.71 6.46 -6.42
C PHE A 20 2.91 7.93 -6.77
N THR A 21 1.88 8.73 -6.55
CA THR A 21 1.93 10.19 -6.73
C THR A 21 1.60 10.86 -5.40
N LEU A 22 2.31 11.92 -5.04
CA LEU A 22 1.98 12.67 -3.84
C LEU A 22 0.72 13.50 -4.06
N ASN A 23 -0.16 13.57 -3.07
CA ASN A 23 -1.34 14.43 -3.16
C ASN A 23 -0.95 15.90 -3.41
N GLN A 24 -1.70 16.58 -4.27
CA GLN A 24 -1.42 17.96 -4.71
C GLN A 24 -1.61 18.99 -3.60
N ASP A 25 -2.45 18.69 -2.62
CA ASP A 25 -2.70 19.57 -1.46
C ASP A 25 -1.59 19.49 -0.40
N GLU A 26 -0.61 18.60 -0.57
CA GLU A 26 0.49 18.46 0.36
C GLU A 26 1.54 19.57 0.17
N VAL A 27 1.97 20.18 1.28
CA VAL A 27 2.94 21.28 1.26
C VAL A 27 4.35 20.71 1.07
N THR A 28 4.89 20.86 -0.12
CA THR A 28 6.24 20.41 -0.47
C THR A 28 7.22 21.58 -0.62
N GLU A 29 8.50 21.34 -0.37
CA GLU A 29 9.59 22.29 -0.63
C GLU A 29 9.96 22.36 -2.12
N ARG A 30 9.66 21.30 -2.86
CA ARG A 30 9.93 21.13 -4.29
C ARG A 30 8.95 20.12 -4.88
N GLU A 31 8.81 20.14 -6.20
CA GLU A 31 7.97 19.20 -6.93
C GLU A 31 8.35 17.74 -6.61
N ALA A 32 7.34 16.93 -6.28
CA ALA A 32 7.49 15.53 -5.92
C ALA A 32 7.38 14.65 -7.16
N GLU A 33 8.48 14.03 -7.57
CA GLU A 33 8.45 13.08 -8.70
C GLU A 33 7.66 11.81 -8.33
N PRO A 34 6.83 11.26 -9.24
CA PRO A 34 6.16 9.99 -9.01
C PRO A 34 7.13 8.84 -8.74
N TYR A 35 6.73 7.90 -7.88
CA TYR A 35 7.54 6.73 -7.53
C TYR A 35 6.92 5.45 -8.08
N TYR A 36 7.67 4.70 -8.89
CA TYR A 36 7.19 3.46 -9.50
C TYR A 36 7.71 2.24 -8.75
N LEU A 37 6.83 1.28 -8.45
CA LEU A 37 7.19 0.05 -7.74
C LEU A 37 6.33 -1.13 -8.19
N LEU A 38 6.93 -2.32 -8.25
CA LEU A 38 6.22 -3.58 -8.44
C LEU A 38 5.77 -4.10 -7.07
N LEU A 39 4.49 -3.93 -6.74
CA LEU A 39 3.95 -4.36 -5.46
C LEU A 39 3.64 -5.87 -5.44
N PRO A 40 4.04 -6.62 -4.40
CA PRO A 40 3.67 -8.02 -4.25
C PRO A 40 2.19 -8.18 -3.87
N ARG A 41 1.46 -9.00 -4.65
CA ARG A 41 0.01 -9.23 -4.44
C ARG A 41 -0.33 -9.78 -3.04
N VAL A 42 0.53 -10.63 -2.50
CA VAL A 42 0.31 -11.35 -1.23
C VAL A 42 0.86 -10.64 0.01
N SER A 43 1.18 -9.34 -0.09
CA SER A 43 1.65 -8.52 1.04
C SER A 43 0.68 -7.38 1.36
N TYR A 44 1.06 -6.53 2.31
CA TYR A 44 0.30 -5.37 2.77
C TYR A 44 1.02 -4.08 2.38
N LEU A 45 0.28 -3.02 2.06
CA LEU A 45 0.84 -1.74 1.59
C LEU A 45 1.88 -1.20 2.58
N THR A 46 1.51 -1.04 3.85
CA THR A 46 2.36 -0.46 4.90
C THR A 46 3.64 -1.25 5.17
N LEU A 47 3.75 -2.51 4.72
CA LEU A 47 4.93 -3.35 4.90
C LEU A 47 5.96 -3.18 3.77
N VAL A 48 5.53 -2.83 2.56
CA VAL A 48 6.38 -2.86 1.36
C VAL A 48 6.69 -1.47 0.77
N THR A 49 6.14 -0.42 1.37
CA THR A 49 6.23 0.96 0.87
C THR A 49 7.23 1.84 1.62
N ASP A 50 8.17 1.27 2.39
CA ASP A 50 9.21 2.04 3.10
C ASP A 50 10.03 2.95 2.17
N LYS A 51 10.33 2.46 0.95
CA LYS A 51 11.05 3.24 -0.05
C LYS A 51 10.22 4.40 -0.59
N VAL A 52 8.91 4.19 -0.75
CA VAL A 52 7.95 5.22 -1.17
C VAL A 52 7.86 6.31 -0.10
N LYS A 53 7.71 5.92 1.17
CA LYS A 53 7.72 6.84 2.31
C LYS A 53 9.00 7.67 2.32
N LYS A 54 10.17 7.03 2.28
CA LYS A 54 11.48 7.71 2.26
C LYS A 54 11.67 8.63 1.05
N HIS A 55 11.05 8.32 -0.09
CA HIS A 55 11.12 9.16 -1.28
C HIS A 55 10.37 10.48 -1.06
N PHE A 56 9.11 10.42 -0.65
CA PHE A 56 8.29 11.62 -0.45
C PHE A 56 8.69 12.43 0.79
N LEU A 57 9.20 11.80 1.85
CA LEU A 57 9.73 12.54 3.01
C LEU A 57 10.92 13.45 2.68
N LYS A 58 11.63 13.26 1.55
CA LYS A 58 12.73 14.14 1.12
C LYS A 58 12.27 15.47 0.54
N VAL A 59 10.98 15.59 0.21
CA VAL A 59 10.40 16.81 -0.38
C VAL A 59 9.39 17.49 0.54
N MET A 60 9.00 16.82 1.63
CA MET A 60 8.09 17.35 2.65
C MET A 60 8.83 18.16 3.71
N LYS A 61 8.14 19.14 4.28
CA LYS A 61 8.60 19.84 5.50
C LYS A 61 8.36 18.97 6.73
N ALA A 62 9.29 18.99 7.68
CA ALA A 62 9.22 18.11 8.86
C ALA A 62 7.95 18.29 9.72
N ASP A 63 7.44 19.52 9.83
CA ASP A 63 6.25 19.84 10.64
C ASP A 63 4.93 19.38 9.99
N ASP A 64 4.97 19.01 8.72
CA ASP A 64 3.80 18.67 7.90
C ASP A 64 3.64 17.14 7.71
N VAL A 65 4.44 16.33 8.41
CA VAL A 65 4.47 14.87 8.26
C VAL A 65 3.72 14.17 9.38
N GLU A 66 2.56 13.59 9.07
CA GLU A 66 1.84 12.68 9.96
C GLU A 66 1.95 11.22 9.48
N GLU A 67 0.95 10.39 9.80
CA GLU A 67 0.88 9.00 9.34
C GLU A 67 0.60 8.93 7.83
N MET A 68 1.45 8.20 7.12
CA MET A 68 1.30 8.00 5.68
C MET A 68 0.13 7.05 5.39
N TRP A 69 -0.78 7.48 4.52
CA TRP A 69 -1.88 6.66 4.03
C TRP A 69 -2.03 6.77 2.51
N PHE A 70 -2.83 5.87 1.94
CA PHE A 70 -2.95 5.69 0.51
C PHE A 70 -4.40 5.83 0.05
N GLU A 71 -4.59 6.41 -1.13
CA GLU A 71 -5.89 6.60 -1.76
C GLU A 71 -5.88 6.09 -3.20
N TYR A 72 -7.02 5.59 -3.66
CA TYR A 72 -7.29 5.31 -5.06
C TYR A 72 -8.63 5.92 -5.45
N GLU A 73 -8.64 6.86 -6.41
CA GLU A 73 -9.84 7.52 -6.92
C GLU A 73 -10.80 8.02 -5.81
N GLY A 74 -10.27 8.72 -4.79
CA GLY A 74 -11.06 9.22 -3.66
C GLY A 74 -11.39 8.19 -2.59
N THR A 75 -10.95 6.93 -2.74
CA THR A 75 -11.19 5.86 -1.77
C THR A 75 -9.92 5.55 -0.95
N PRO A 76 -9.94 5.75 0.38
CA PRO A 76 -8.85 5.34 1.25
C PRO A 76 -8.59 3.82 1.21
N LEU A 77 -7.34 3.43 0.94
CA LEU A 77 -6.93 2.03 0.82
C LEU A 77 -6.62 1.43 2.19
N LYS A 78 -7.44 0.47 2.59
CA LYS A 78 -7.33 -0.25 3.87
C LYS A 78 -6.10 -1.16 3.88
N TRP A 79 -5.05 -0.75 4.61
CA TRP A 79 -3.76 -1.46 4.66
C TRP A 79 -3.84 -2.92 5.10
N HIS A 80 -4.85 -3.29 5.89
CA HIS A 80 -5.02 -4.64 6.42
C HIS A 80 -5.64 -5.62 5.41
N TYR A 81 -6.01 -5.17 4.22
CA TYR A 81 -6.29 -6.07 3.09
C TYR A 81 -5.02 -6.29 2.25
N PRO A 82 -4.81 -7.52 1.74
CA PRO A 82 -3.70 -7.78 0.84
C PRO A 82 -3.76 -6.89 -0.40
N ILE A 83 -2.59 -6.47 -0.90
CA ILE A 83 -2.44 -5.58 -2.05
C ILE A 83 -3.20 -6.11 -3.28
N GLY A 84 -3.09 -7.41 -3.55
CA GLY A 84 -3.78 -8.05 -4.66
C GLY A 84 -5.31 -7.94 -4.54
N VAL A 85 -5.85 -8.06 -3.32
CA VAL A 85 -7.28 -7.93 -3.06
C VAL A 85 -7.74 -6.48 -3.28
N LEU A 86 -6.98 -5.50 -2.78
CA LEU A 86 -7.27 -4.09 -3.00
C LEU A 86 -7.28 -3.74 -4.49
N PHE A 87 -6.26 -4.19 -5.23
CA PHE A 87 -6.18 -3.96 -6.66
C PHE A 87 -7.31 -4.65 -7.43
N ASP A 88 -7.56 -5.93 -7.16
CA ASP A 88 -8.58 -6.67 -7.91
C ASP A 88 -10.00 -6.11 -7.66
N PHE A 89 -10.24 -5.59 -6.45
CA PHE A 89 -11.52 -4.98 -6.06
C PHE A 89 -11.72 -3.57 -6.64
N HIS A 90 -10.69 -2.71 -6.62
CA HIS A 90 -10.83 -1.31 -7.01
C HIS A 90 -10.39 -1.00 -8.46
N ALA A 91 -9.40 -1.73 -8.99
CA ALA A 91 -8.62 -1.30 -10.14
C ALA A 91 -8.35 -2.41 -11.18
N SER A 92 -8.99 -3.59 -11.07
CA SER A 92 -8.76 -4.71 -12.00
C SER A 92 -9.08 -4.37 -13.47
N ASN A 93 -9.99 -3.43 -13.69
CA ASN A 93 -10.42 -3.00 -15.03
C ASN A 93 -9.72 -1.72 -15.51
N THR A 94 -8.76 -1.18 -14.76
CA THR A 94 -8.08 0.08 -15.12
C THR A 94 -6.76 -0.17 -15.85
N VAL A 95 -6.33 0.85 -16.59
CA VAL A 95 -5.08 0.79 -17.35
C VAL A 95 -3.91 0.86 -16.38
N LEU A 96 -3.02 -0.12 -16.46
CA LEU A 96 -1.79 -0.13 -15.67
C LEU A 96 -0.85 1.02 -16.09
N PRO A 97 -0.02 1.55 -15.17
CA PRO A 97 0.16 1.12 -13.78
C PRO A 97 -0.99 1.53 -12.86
N TRP A 98 -1.17 0.80 -11.75
CA TRP A 98 -2.12 1.18 -10.70
C TRP A 98 -1.70 2.51 -10.07
N SER A 99 -2.51 3.55 -10.24
CA SER A 99 -2.21 4.91 -9.78
C SER A 99 -2.70 5.13 -8.34
N ILE A 100 -1.78 5.14 -7.38
CA ILE A 100 -2.07 5.38 -5.96
C ILE A 100 -1.63 6.78 -5.57
N THR A 101 -2.51 7.52 -4.89
CA THR A 101 -2.17 8.80 -4.27
C THR A 101 -1.66 8.56 -2.85
N VAL A 102 -0.57 9.24 -2.49
CA VAL A 102 0.05 9.19 -1.16
C VAL A 102 -0.27 10.46 -0.40
N HIS A 103 -0.69 10.29 0.84
CA HIS A 103 -1.04 11.37 1.75
C HIS A 103 -0.24 11.23 3.04
N PHE A 104 0.07 12.36 3.65
CA PHE A 104 0.73 12.47 4.96
C PHE A 104 -0.07 13.32 5.95
N LYS A 105 -1.18 13.92 5.53
CA LYS A 105 -2.12 14.67 6.37
C LYS A 105 -3.54 14.16 6.24
N ASN A 106 -4.42 14.65 7.10
CA ASN A 106 -5.87 14.40 7.05
C ASN A 106 -6.19 12.90 7.05
N PHE A 107 -5.56 12.15 7.95
CA PHE A 107 -5.78 10.71 8.05
C PHE A 107 -7.28 10.40 8.25
N PRO A 108 -7.89 9.54 7.42
CA PRO A 108 -9.31 9.25 7.50
C PRO A 108 -9.61 8.23 8.61
N ASP A 109 -9.63 8.69 9.87
CA ASP A 109 -9.83 7.87 11.08
C ASP A 109 -11.12 7.03 11.08
N ARG A 110 -12.12 7.45 10.30
CA ARG A 110 -13.40 6.74 10.18
C ARG A 110 -13.32 5.51 9.27
N ASP A 111 -12.39 5.52 8.32
CA ASP A 111 -12.33 4.54 7.23
C ASP A 111 -11.09 3.64 7.33
N LEU A 112 -10.00 4.16 7.92
CA LEU A 112 -8.72 3.48 8.07
C LEU A 112 -8.38 3.19 9.53
N LEU A 113 -7.74 2.04 9.75
CA LEU A 113 -7.09 1.71 11.02
C LEU A 113 -5.68 2.30 11.01
N HIS A 114 -5.20 2.80 12.14
CA HIS A 114 -3.79 3.17 12.26
C HIS A 114 -2.86 1.96 12.17
N CYS A 115 -1.67 2.17 11.62
CA CYS A 115 -0.60 1.19 11.48
C CYS A 115 0.74 1.78 11.99
N PRO A 116 0.89 1.99 13.31
CA PRO A 116 2.06 2.67 13.89
C PRO A 116 3.37 1.89 13.72
N SER A 117 3.30 0.57 13.51
CA SER A 117 4.49 -0.28 13.40
C SER A 117 4.22 -1.57 12.60
N SER A 118 5.30 -2.18 12.09
CA SER A 118 5.25 -3.48 11.42
C SER A 118 4.73 -4.60 12.33
N SER A 119 4.89 -4.49 13.65
CA SER A 119 4.33 -5.45 14.62
C SER A 119 2.80 -5.49 14.60
N VAL A 120 2.12 -4.39 14.25
CA VAL A 120 0.66 -4.37 14.08
C VAL A 120 0.25 -5.17 12.85
N VAL A 121 1.02 -5.08 11.76
CA VAL A 121 0.82 -5.89 10.55
C VAL A 121 1.04 -7.38 10.86
N GLU A 122 2.09 -7.72 11.61
CA GLU A 122 2.37 -9.08 12.04
C GLU A 122 1.23 -9.64 12.91
N ALA A 123 0.78 -8.88 13.92
CA ALA A 123 -0.33 -9.28 14.78
C ALA A 123 -1.63 -9.50 13.99
N HIS A 124 -1.92 -8.62 13.02
CA HIS A 124 -3.06 -8.77 12.12
C HIS A 124 -2.95 -10.05 11.28
N PHE A 125 -1.80 -10.28 10.64
CA PHE A 125 -1.54 -11.47 9.84
C PHE A 125 -1.72 -12.76 10.65
N MET A 126 -1.13 -12.83 11.84
CA MET A 126 -1.27 -13.97 12.75
C MET A 126 -2.72 -14.17 13.23
N SER A 127 -3.47 -13.09 13.44
CA SER A 127 -4.91 -13.17 13.78
C SER A 127 -5.73 -13.80 12.65
N CYS A 128 -5.46 -13.42 11.39
CA CYS A 128 -6.12 -13.99 10.22
C CYS A 128 -5.83 -15.49 10.08
N ILE A 129 -4.57 -15.89 10.26
CA ILE A 129 -4.19 -17.31 10.23
C ILE A 129 -4.88 -18.10 11.36
N LYS A 130 -4.84 -17.60 12.60
CA LYS A 130 -5.47 -18.26 13.74
C LYS A 130 -6.97 -18.48 13.54
N ARG A 131 -7.67 -17.54 12.91
CA ARG A 131 -9.10 -17.67 12.59
C ARG A 131 -9.41 -18.71 11.52
N GLN A 132 -8.44 -19.01 10.66
CA GLN A 132 -8.59 -20.00 9.57
C GLN A 132 -8.16 -21.41 10.00
N MET A 133 -7.46 -21.53 11.13
CA MET A 133 -7.10 -22.82 11.70
C MET A 133 -8.32 -23.44 12.41
N PRO A 134 -8.70 -24.68 12.07
CA PRO A 134 -9.79 -25.40 12.72
C PRO A 134 -9.47 -25.82 14.16
#